data_AF-A0A919HQM8-F1
#
_entry.id   AF-A0A919HQM8-F1
#
_cell.length_a   1.000
_cell.length_b   1.000
_cell.length_c   1.000
_cell.angle_alpha   90.00
_cell.angle_beta   90.00
_cell.angle_gamma   90.00
#
_symmetry.space_group_name_H-M   'P 1'
#
loop_
_entity.id
_entity.type
_entity.pdbx_description
1 polymer ?
#
loop_
_entity_poly.entity_id
_entity_poly.type
_entity_poly.pdbx_seq_one_letter_code
_entity_poly.pdbx_strand_id
1 'polypeptide(L)'
;MLQLAKTLVQSTFADKVFFCNSGAEANEAALKLARKYAHDKFGGEKSEIIAFNHAFHGRTLFTVSVGGQPKYSSDYAPLPQGITHLPYNDIEAVTAAISSRTCAVIVEPIIGEGG
;
A
#
# COMPACT_ATOMS: atom_id res chain seq x y z
N MET A 1 18.04 -4.47 -17.95
CA MET A 1 17.70 -3.88 -16.63
C MET A 1 18.28 -2.48 -16.43
N LEU A 2 19.59 -2.26 -16.57
CA LEU A 2 20.20 -0.92 -16.37
C LEU A 2 19.58 0.20 -17.24
N GLN A 3 19.36 -0.07 -18.53
CA GLN A 3 18.73 0.91 -19.42
C GLN A 3 17.31 1.27 -18.96
N LEU A 4 16.49 0.26 -18.65
CA LEU A 4 15.13 0.46 -18.15
C LEU A 4 15.11 1.25 -16.84
N ALA A 5 16.01 0.94 -15.91
CA ALA A 5 16.12 1.68 -14.65
C ALA A 5 16.43 3.17 -14.89
N LYS A 6 17.38 3.47 -15.79
CA LYS A 6 17.71 4.86 -16.16
C LYS A 6 16.52 5.57 -16.78
N THR A 7 15.83 4.95 -17.73
CA THR A 7 14.65 5.54 -18.37
C THR A 7 13.56 5.88 -17.37
N LEU A 8 13.25 4.97 -16.44
CA LEU A 8 12.23 5.20 -15.40
C LEU A 8 12.63 6.35 -14.47
N VAL A 9 13.86 6.36 -13.98
CA VAL A 9 14.38 7.43 -13.09
C VAL A 9 14.34 8.80 -13.80
N GLN A 10 14.75 8.86 -15.06
CA GLN A 10 14.79 10.12 -15.82
C GLN A 10 13.40 10.65 -16.21
N SER A 11 12.38 9.80 -16.24
CA SER A 11 11.04 10.15 -16.74
C SER A 11 10.00 10.31 -15.63
N THR A 12 10.39 10.13 -14.36
CA THR A 12 9.46 10.12 -13.22
C THR A 12 10.07 10.84 -12.01
N PHE A 13 9.36 10.84 -10.89
CA PHE A 13 9.87 11.41 -9.62
C PHE A 13 10.92 10.51 -8.93
N ALA A 14 11.15 9.29 -9.43
CA ALA A 14 11.89 8.27 -8.70
C ALA A 14 13.41 8.44 -8.83
N ASP A 15 14.15 8.36 -7.72
CA ASP A 15 15.62 8.29 -7.74
C ASP A 15 16.16 6.86 -7.91
N LYS A 16 15.36 5.85 -7.55
CA LYS A 16 15.72 4.41 -7.57
C LYS A 16 14.51 3.58 -7.95
N VAL A 17 14.78 2.39 -8.51
CA VAL A 17 13.74 1.42 -8.87
C VAL A 17 14.08 0.03 -8.32
N PHE A 18 13.06 -0.74 -7.98
CA PHE A 18 13.12 -2.16 -7.65
C PHE A 18 12.31 -2.93 -8.69
N PHE A 19 12.88 -4.00 -9.24
CA PHE A 19 12.19 -4.85 -10.23
C PHE A 19 11.71 -6.14 -9.59
N CYS A 20 10.48 -6.53 -9.94
CA CYS A 20 9.82 -7.76 -9.53
C CYS A 20 8.96 -8.31 -10.68
N ASN A 21 8.32 -9.46 -10.46
CA ASN A 21 7.64 -10.24 -11.49
C ASN A 21 6.14 -9.95 -11.57
N SER A 22 5.57 -9.29 -10.56
CA SER A 22 4.14 -8.98 -10.52
C SER A 22 3.83 -7.68 -9.78
N GLY A 23 2.63 -7.14 -10.00
CA GLY A 23 2.11 -6.00 -9.23
C GLY A 23 1.94 -6.31 -7.74
N ALA A 24 1.62 -7.56 -7.38
CA ALA A 24 1.53 -7.98 -5.98
C ALA A 24 2.91 -7.93 -5.29
N GLU A 25 3.97 -8.38 -5.96
CA GLU A 25 5.34 -8.25 -5.43
C GLU A 25 5.79 -6.78 -5.34
N ALA A 26 5.38 -5.94 -6.30
CA ALA A 26 5.67 -4.51 -6.26
C ALA A 26 4.99 -3.84 -5.05
N ASN A 27 3.71 -4.16 -4.80
CA ASN A 27 2.97 -3.63 -3.66
C ASN A 27 3.49 -4.17 -2.32
N GLU A 28 3.86 -5.45 -2.23
CA GLU A 28 4.59 -5.99 -1.06
C GLU A 28 5.87 -5.19 -0.77
N ALA A 29 6.68 -4.93 -1.80
CA ALA A 29 7.91 -4.16 -1.65
C ALA A 29 7.63 -2.72 -1.20
N ALA A 30 6.63 -2.06 -1.77
CA ALA A 30 6.23 -0.70 -1.39
C ALA A 30 5.73 -0.62 0.06
N LEU A 31 4.83 -1.53 0.47
CA LEU A 31 4.28 -1.57 1.82
C LEU A 31 5.36 -1.88 2.87
N LYS A 32 6.25 -2.83 2.57
CA LYS A 32 7.40 -3.15 3.43
C LYS A 32 8.38 -1.98 3.53
N LEU A 33 8.65 -1.29 2.42
CA LEU A 33 9.52 -0.13 2.40
C LEU A 33 8.94 1.01 3.25
N ALA A 34 7.65 1.29 3.12
CA ALA A 34 6.97 2.32 3.91
C ALA A 34 7.03 2.03 5.42
N ARG A 35 6.70 0.80 5.84
CA ARG A 35 6.82 0.37 7.25
C ARG A 35 8.26 0.43 7.76
N LYS A 36 9.21 -0.13 7.00
CA LYS A 36 10.63 -0.11 7.39
C LYS A 36 11.14 1.31 7.55
N TYR A 37 10.85 2.18 6.59
CA TYR A 37 11.25 3.59 6.65
C TYR A 37 10.65 4.27 7.88
N ALA A 38 9.37 4.04 8.16
CA ALA A 38 8.70 4.61 9.31
C ALA A 38 9.32 4.13 10.63
N HIS A 39 9.62 2.83 10.75
CA HIS A 39 10.28 2.28 11.93
C HIS A 39 11.69 2.84 12.13
N ASP A 40 12.49 2.90 11.06
CA ASP A 40 13.87 3.39 11.12
C ASP A 40 13.94 4.89 11.47
N LYS A 41 12.93 5.69 11.08
CA LYS A 41 12.94 7.15 11.26
C LYS A 41 12.12 7.66 12.44
N PHE A 42 11.03 6.98 12.79
CA PHE A 42 10.04 7.48 13.74
C PHE A 42 9.68 6.46 14.85
N GLY A 43 10.27 5.25 14.81
CA GLY A 43 10.04 4.20 15.80
C GLY A 43 9.00 3.15 15.39
N GLY A 44 9.06 1.99 16.05
CA GLY A 44 8.27 0.80 15.69
C GLY A 44 6.75 0.95 15.81
N GLU A 45 6.27 1.96 16.54
CA GLU A 45 4.84 2.24 16.70
C GLU A 45 4.21 2.85 15.44
N LYS A 46 5.01 3.41 14.53
CA LYS A 46 4.52 4.00 13.28
C LYS A 46 4.40 2.93 12.19
N SER A 47 3.35 2.11 12.27
CA SER A 47 3.16 0.91 11.44
C SER A 47 1.78 0.79 10.76
N GLU A 48 0.84 1.69 11.09
CA GLU A 48 -0.55 1.64 10.61
C GLU A 48 -0.64 2.07 9.14
N ILE A 49 -1.52 1.42 8.38
CA ILE A 49 -1.75 1.68 6.96
C ILE A 49 -3.21 2.07 6.75
N ILE A 50 -3.43 3.13 5.99
CA ILE A 50 -4.76 3.50 5.49
C ILE A 50 -4.88 3.00 4.05
N ALA A 51 -5.95 2.29 3.77
CA ALA A 51 -6.36 1.81 2.45
C ALA A 51 -7.84 2.13 2.22
N PHE A 52 -8.38 1.73 1.06
CA PHE A 52 -9.72 2.15 0.64
C PHE A 52 -10.62 0.97 0.31
N ASN A 53 -11.91 1.13 0.58
CA ASN A 53 -12.95 0.17 0.18
C ASN A 53 -12.92 -0.02 -1.34
N HIS A 54 -13.18 -1.25 -1.80
CA HIS A 54 -13.16 -1.66 -3.21
C HIS A 54 -11.78 -1.65 -3.90
N ALA A 55 -10.70 -1.29 -3.20
CA ALA A 55 -9.35 -1.31 -3.75
C ALA A 55 -8.86 -2.74 -4.05
N PHE A 56 -7.92 -2.86 -5.00
CA PHE A 56 -7.24 -4.10 -5.36
C PHE A 56 -5.72 -3.89 -5.46
N HIS A 57 -4.97 -4.54 -4.55
CA HIS A 57 -3.51 -4.42 -4.51
C HIS A 57 -2.76 -5.74 -4.76
N GLY A 58 -3.47 -6.84 -5.00
CA GLY A 58 -2.89 -8.14 -5.26
C GLY A 58 -3.54 -9.27 -4.45
N ARG A 59 -2.91 -10.44 -4.52
CA ARG A 59 -3.42 -11.70 -3.94
C ARG A 59 -2.45 -12.34 -2.93
N THR A 60 -1.32 -11.71 -2.62
CA THR A 60 -0.51 -12.14 -1.47
C THR A 60 -1.23 -11.79 -0.19
N LEU A 61 -0.94 -12.48 0.92
CA LEU A 61 -1.69 -12.28 2.17
C LEU A 61 -1.69 -10.82 2.63
N PHE A 62 -0.57 -10.09 2.48
CA PHE A 62 -0.53 -8.68 2.87
C PHE A 62 -1.26 -7.79 1.85
N THR A 63 -1.02 -7.98 0.55
CA THR A 63 -1.65 -7.13 -0.48
C THR A 63 -3.16 -7.33 -0.58
N VAL A 64 -3.67 -8.55 -0.38
CA VAL A 64 -5.11 -8.83 -0.35
C VAL A 64 -5.78 -8.29 0.92
N SER A 65 -5.03 -8.18 2.02
CA SER A 65 -5.52 -7.59 3.29
C SER A 65 -5.52 -6.07 3.26
N VAL A 66 -4.66 -5.47 2.45
CA VAL A 66 -4.65 -4.02 2.16
C VAL A 66 -5.67 -3.68 1.06
N GLY A 67 -6.09 -4.65 0.25
CA GLY A 67 -7.22 -4.50 -0.66
C GLY A 67 -8.55 -4.36 0.10
N GLY A 68 -9.46 -3.56 -0.43
CA GLY A 68 -10.72 -3.20 0.21
C GLY A 68 -11.90 -4.12 -0.08
N GLN A 69 -11.65 -5.41 -0.31
CA GLN A 69 -12.67 -6.38 -0.72
C GLN A 69 -12.64 -7.63 0.17
N PRO A 70 -13.43 -7.64 1.27
CA PRO A 70 -13.40 -8.74 2.26
C PRO A 70 -13.61 -10.14 1.67
N LYS A 71 -14.40 -10.26 0.60
CA LYS A 71 -14.60 -11.53 -0.15
C LYS A 71 -13.30 -12.18 -0.66
N TYR A 72 -12.20 -11.44 -0.74
CA TYR A 72 -10.91 -11.96 -1.20
C TYR A 72 -9.94 -12.28 -0.06
N SER A 73 -10.23 -11.90 1.19
CA SER A 73 -9.32 -12.06 2.33
C SER A 73 -9.93 -12.76 3.54
N SER A 74 -11.26 -12.77 3.71
CA SER A 74 -11.95 -13.24 4.93
C SER A 74 -11.56 -14.66 5.36
N ASP A 75 -11.37 -15.55 4.40
CA ASP A 75 -11.18 -16.98 4.66
C ASP A 75 -9.72 -17.34 5.01
N TYR A 76 -8.81 -16.37 4.99
CA TYR A 76 -7.38 -16.54 5.26
C TYR A 76 -6.93 -15.94 6.59
N ALA A 77 -7.87 -15.60 7.48
CA ALA A 77 -7.57 -15.08 8.79
C ALA A 77 -6.68 -16.03 9.62
N PRO A 78 -5.80 -15.52 10.51
CA PRO A 78 -5.63 -14.12 10.88
C PRO A 78 -4.89 -13.29 9.81
N LEU A 79 -5.44 -12.13 9.48
CA LEU A 79 -4.85 -11.20 8.52
C LEU A 79 -3.83 -10.27 9.18
N PRO A 80 -2.85 -9.72 8.42
CA PRO A 80 -1.99 -8.64 8.88
C PRO A 80 -2.79 -7.49 9.50
N GLN A 81 -2.42 -7.11 10.71
CA GLN A 81 -3.10 -6.09 11.50
C GLN A 81 -2.62 -4.67 11.14
N GLY A 82 -3.29 -3.67 11.71
CA GLY A 82 -2.92 -2.25 11.54
C GLY A 82 -3.27 -1.70 10.16
N ILE A 83 -4.36 -2.20 9.54
CA ILE A 83 -4.87 -1.72 8.25
C ILE A 83 -6.28 -1.17 8.49
N THR A 84 -6.50 0.10 8.15
CA THR A 84 -7.82 0.75 8.20
C THR A 84 -8.31 1.00 6.79
N HIS A 85 -9.53 0.54 6.47
CA HIS A 85 -10.17 0.81 5.19
C HIS A 85 -11.16 1.96 5.32
N LEU A 86 -11.04 2.96 4.45
CA LEU A 86 -11.91 4.14 4.39
C LEU A 86 -12.69 4.19 3.07
N PRO A 87 -13.79 4.96 2.98
CA PRO A 87 -14.44 5.24 1.71
C PRO A 87 -13.47 5.90 0.71
N TYR A 88 -13.47 5.44 -0.54
CA TYR A 88 -12.70 6.08 -1.61
C TYR A 88 -13.23 7.49 -1.89
N ASN A 89 -12.34 8.42 -2.25
CA ASN A 89 -12.65 9.85 -2.45
C ASN A 89 -13.20 10.62 -1.24
N ASP A 90 -13.11 10.09 -0.02
CA ASP A 90 -13.47 10.81 1.21
C ASP A 90 -12.23 11.40 1.91
N ILE A 91 -11.90 12.64 1.56
CA ILE A 91 -10.74 13.34 2.11
C ILE A 91 -10.91 13.69 3.60
N GLU A 92 -12.15 13.88 4.06
CA GLU A 92 -12.44 14.20 5.46
C GLU A 92 -12.16 12.96 6.33
N ALA A 93 -12.61 11.78 5.89
CA ALA A 93 -12.31 10.52 6.55
C ALA A 93 -10.80 10.24 6.61
N VAL A 94 -10.07 10.47 5.52
CA VAL A 94 -8.60 10.29 5.49
C VAL A 94 -7.92 11.24 6.48
N THR A 95 -8.31 12.52 6.47
CA THR A 95 -7.73 13.54 7.35
C THR A 95 -7.97 13.22 8.82
N ALA A 96 -9.17 12.71 9.16
CA ALA A 96 -9.50 12.31 10.52
C ALA A 96 -8.78 11.03 10.98
N ALA A 97 -8.48 10.11 10.06
CA ALA A 97 -7.86 8.82 10.38
C ALA A 97 -6.33 8.86 10.49
N ILE A 98 -5.66 9.78 9.80
CA ILE A 98 -4.20 9.90 9.86
C ILE A 98 -3.76 10.28 11.28
N SER A 99 -2.84 9.49 11.84
CA SER A 99 -2.29 9.69 13.18
C SER A 99 -0.76 9.67 13.18
N SER A 100 -0.17 9.89 14.36
CA SER A 100 1.28 9.72 14.55
C SER A 100 1.75 8.29 14.25
N ARG A 101 0.86 7.28 14.34
CA ARG A 101 1.13 5.86 14.07
C ARG A 101 0.97 5.44 12.60
N THR A 102 0.39 6.29 11.74
CA THR A 102 0.21 5.97 10.31
C THR A 102 1.55 6.02 9.55
N CYS A 103 1.98 4.91 8.95
CA CYS A 103 3.17 4.84 8.11
C CYS A 103 2.91 5.05 6.63
N ALA A 104 1.70 4.74 6.14
CA ALA A 104 1.36 4.85 4.73
C ALA A 104 -0.14 5.07 4.50
N VAL A 105 -0.44 5.76 3.40
CA VAL A 105 -1.74 5.71 2.71
C VAL A 105 -1.47 5.08 1.35
N ILE A 106 -2.16 3.99 1.02
CA ILE A 106 -2.06 3.33 -0.29
C ILE A 106 -3.37 3.53 -1.06
N VAL A 107 -3.26 4.04 -2.28
CA VAL A 107 -4.39 4.45 -3.10
C VAL A 107 -4.12 4.16 -4.56
N GLU A 108 -5.12 3.64 -5.26
CA GLU A 108 -5.15 3.62 -6.72
C GLU A 108 -5.64 4.99 -7.20
N PRO A 109 -4.95 5.70 -8.11
CA PRO A 109 -5.43 6.98 -8.62
C PRO A 109 -6.82 6.90 -9.28
N ILE A 110 -7.13 5.72 -9.85
CA ILE A 110 -8.44 5.30 -10.33
C ILE A 110 -8.59 3.84 -9.91
N ILE A 111 -9.64 3.51 -9.15
CA ILE A 111 -9.93 2.12 -8.79
C ILE A 111 -10.34 1.37 -10.06
N GLY A 112 -9.56 0.35 -10.43
CA GLY A 112 -9.82 -0.41 -11.67
C GLY A 112 -10.82 -1.55 -11.49
N GLU A 113 -10.61 -2.38 -10.46
CA GLU A 113 -11.43 -3.60 -10.26
C GLU A 113 -12.78 -3.29 -9.57
N GLY A 114 -12.82 -2.25 -8.75
CA GLY A 114 -13.94 -1.93 -7.87
C GLY A 114 -15.19 -1.37 -8.56
N GLY A 115 -15.12 -1.08 -9.86
CA GLY A 115 -16.21 -0.45 -10.64
C GLY A 115 -16.19 1.06 -10.56
#